data_AF-A0AAJ6QMR3-F1
#
_entry.id   AF-A0AAJ6QMR3-F1
#
_cell.length_a   1.000
_cell.length_b   1.000
_cell.length_c   1.000
_cell.angle_alpha   90.00
_cell.angle_beta   90.00
_cell.angle_gamma   90.00
#
_symmetry.space_group_name_H-M   'P 1'
#
loop_
_entity.id
_entity.type
_entity.pdbx_description
1 polymer ?
#
loop_
_entity_poly.entity_id
_entity_poly.type
_entity_poly.pdbx_seq_one_letter_code
_entity_poly.pdbx_strand_id
1 'polypeptide(L)'
;MGIQSIYIVNKSGGLIYHWDAPLAVLEVEKTFRYPLDIQLAIKRDVIHRWRVTFGERDGIKVGYTILAINGIPAEGLKLQDGREIGDVLEKQENYPINIKFGKIRPSLNERMFFASTFHSLFAIASQLSPEPKSSGIEVLETDTFKLYCYQTVTGIKFMAVADPRQSNVDALLRKIFEIYADYGLKNPFYALEQPIRCELFDIHLQQAVEGIDRM
;
A
#
# COMPACT_ATOMS: atom_id res chain seq x y z
N MET A 1 3.85 -2.04 16.21
CA MET A 1 3.68 -3.35 15.57
C MET A 1 2.20 -3.51 15.39
N GLY A 2 1.73 -3.92 14.22
CA GLY A 2 0.31 -3.98 13.98
C GLY A 2 -0.04 -4.14 12.51
N ILE A 3 -1.34 -4.18 12.25
CA ILE A 3 -1.90 -4.23 10.91
C ILE A 3 -1.66 -2.89 10.21
N GLN A 4 -1.04 -2.91 9.04
CA GLN A 4 -0.76 -1.70 8.25
C GLN A 4 -1.90 -1.36 7.30
N SER A 5 -2.47 -2.36 6.64
CA SER A 5 -3.59 -2.18 5.73
C SER A 5 -4.38 -3.46 5.51
N ILE A 6 -5.64 -3.30 5.14
CA ILE A 6 -6.57 -4.37 4.79
C ILE A 6 -7.12 -4.10 3.39
N TYR A 7 -7.26 -5.15 2.59
CA TYR A 7 -7.88 -5.10 1.26
C TYR A 7 -8.90 -6.22 1.14
N ILE A 8 -10.05 -5.93 0.53
CA ILE A 8 -11.03 -6.95 0.15
C ILE A 8 -11.17 -6.90 -1.36
N VAL A 9 -10.91 -8.03 -1.99
CA VAL A 9 -10.88 -8.19 -3.44
C VAL A 9 -11.95 -9.20 -3.84
N ASN A 10 -12.78 -8.83 -4.81
CA ASN A 10 -13.83 -9.71 -5.31
C ASN A 10 -13.25 -10.87 -6.15
N LYS A 11 -14.13 -11.78 -6.59
CA LYS A 11 -13.75 -12.94 -7.40
C LYS A 11 -13.12 -12.54 -8.75
N SER A 12 -13.43 -11.36 -9.28
CA SER A 12 -12.93 -10.85 -10.56
C SER A 12 -11.62 -10.07 -10.42
N GLY A 13 -11.05 -9.96 -9.20
CA GLY A 13 -9.82 -9.20 -8.94
C GLY A 13 -10.04 -7.70 -8.67
N GLY A 14 -11.29 -7.25 -8.62
CA GLY A 14 -11.65 -5.87 -8.30
C GLY A 14 -11.58 -5.57 -6.81
N LEU A 15 -10.97 -4.44 -6.45
CA LEU A 15 -10.93 -3.94 -5.08
C LEU A 15 -12.32 -3.42 -4.67
N ILE A 16 -12.94 -4.03 -3.66
CA ILE A 16 -14.27 -3.63 -3.14
C ILE A 16 -14.19 -2.96 -1.78
N TYR A 17 -13.06 -3.08 -1.07
CA TYR A 17 -12.83 -2.37 0.18
C TYR A 17 -11.34 -2.23 0.45
N HIS A 18 -10.95 -1.14 1.11
CA HIS A 18 -9.61 -0.98 1.66
C HIS A 18 -9.66 -0.18 2.96
N TRP A 19 -8.71 -0.47 3.84
CA TRP A 19 -8.47 0.28 5.06
C TRP A 19 -6.96 0.40 5.28
N ASP A 20 -6.52 1.52 5.83
CA ASP A 20 -5.12 1.72 6.22
C ASP A 20 -5.06 2.20 7.67
N ALA A 21 -4.14 1.63 8.43
CA ALA A 21 -3.79 2.17 9.73
C ALA A 21 -3.25 3.61 9.58
N PRO A 22 -3.42 4.48 10.59
CA PRO A 22 -2.73 5.77 10.64
C PRO A 22 -1.22 5.57 10.43
N LEU A 23 -0.65 6.25 9.44
CA LEU A 23 0.77 6.13 9.15
C LEU A 23 1.51 7.11 10.06
N ALA A 24 2.49 6.62 10.83
CA ALA A 24 3.56 7.49 11.29
C ALA A 24 4.29 7.97 10.03
N VAL A 25 4.18 9.27 9.75
CA VAL A 25 4.80 9.87 8.57
C VAL A 25 6.32 9.76 8.74
N LEU A 26 6.92 8.80 8.03
CA LEU A 26 8.37 8.67 7.92
C LEU A 26 8.84 9.66 6.86
N GLU A 27 9.09 10.87 7.32
CA GLU A 27 9.71 11.94 6.57
C GLU A 27 11.18 12.04 6.91
N VAL A 28 12.01 12.18 5.89
CA VAL A 28 13.44 12.39 6.02
C VAL A 28 13.80 13.61 5.22
N GLU A 29 14.31 14.63 5.89
CA GLU A 29 14.72 15.88 5.26
C GLU A 29 16.23 16.00 5.29
N LYS A 30 16.82 16.33 4.14
CA LYS A 30 18.27 16.38 4.03
C LYS A 30 18.74 17.39 2.99
N THR A 31 19.86 18.04 3.28
CA THR A 31 20.55 18.94 2.37
C THR A 31 21.61 18.21 1.55
N PHE A 32 21.60 18.44 0.24
CA PHE A 32 22.50 17.86 -0.75
C PHE A 32 23.38 18.91 -1.39
N ARG A 33 24.56 18.48 -1.85
CA ARG A 33 25.48 19.25 -2.69
C ARG A 33 25.39 18.72 -4.12
N TYR A 34 25.92 19.48 -5.07
CA TYR A 34 25.99 19.05 -6.47
C TYR A 34 27.22 18.14 -6.70
N PRO A 35 27.10 17.05 -7.48
CA PRO A 35 25.86 16.44 -7.96
C PRO A 35 25.13 15.68 -6.85
N LEU A 36 23.85 15.39 -7.05
CA LEU A 36 23.09 14.47 -6.19
C LEU A 36 23.82 13.13 -6.08
N ASP A 37 24.01 12.67 -4.85
CA ASP A 37 24.65 11.40 -4.51
C ASP A 37 23.65 10.23 -4.45
N ILE A 38 22.38 10.50 -4.74
CA ILE A 38 21.29 9.53 -4.85
C ILE A 38 20.73 9.55 -6.26
N GLN A 39 20.26 8.40 -6.74
CA GLN A 39 19.60 8.33 -8.04
C GLN A 39 18.09 8.45 -7.86
N LEU A 40 17.52 9.38 -8.61
CA LEU A 40 16.10 9.63 -8.65
C LEU A 40 15.59 9.32 -10.06
N ALA A 41 14.43 8.71 -10.16
CA ALA A 41 13.77 8.52 -11.44
C ALA A 41 12.27 8.79 -11.31
N ILE A 42 11.69 9.22 -12.42
CA ILE A 42 10.25 9.29 -12.57
C ILE A 42 9.76 7.87 -12.80
N LYS A 43 9.02 7.30 -11.85
CA LYS A 43 8.22 6.12 -12.17
C LYS A 43 7.00 6.57 -12.97
N ARG A 44 6.75 5.89 -14.09
CA ARG A 44 5.51 6.04 -14.87
C ARG A 44 4.38 5.26 -14.20
N ASP A 45 4.08 5.61 -12.96
CA ASP A 45 2.87 5.19 -12.26
C ASP A 45 1.73 6.21 -12.53
N VAL A 46 0.56 5.97 -11.93
CA VAL A 46 -0.66 6.78 -12.16
C VAL A 46 -0.47 8.25 -11.76
N ILE A 47 0.49 8.53 -10.87
CA ILE A 47 0.82 9.88 -10.42
C ILE A 47 2.33 10.05 -10.59
N HIS A 48 2.75 10.45 -11.78
CA HIS A 48 4.15 10.65 -12.13
C HIS A 48 4.88 11.45 -11.04
N ARG A 49 5.80 10.78 -10.35
CA ARG A 49 6.49 11.30 -9.17
C ARG A 49 7.96 10.91 -9.22
N TRP A 50 8.80 11.81 -8.73
CA TRP A 50 10.22 11.53 -8.51
C TRP A 50 10.39 10.60 -7.32
N ARG A 51 10.96 9.42 -7.55
CA ARG A 51 11.23 8.43 -6.52
C ARG A 51 12.72 8.08 -6.46
N VAL A 52 13.19 7.78 -5.27
CA VAL A 52 14.53 7.22 -5.06
C VAL A 52 14.59 5.83 -5.69
N THR A 53 15.52 5.63 -6.63
CA THR A 53 15.77 4.33 -7.27
C THR A 53 17.04 3.66 -6.77
N PHE A 54 18.02 4.44 -6.29
CA PHE A 54 19.27 3.93 -5.75
C PHE A 54 19.91 4.93 -4.77
N GLY A 55 20.71 4.41 -3.83
CA GLY A 55 21.48 5.22 -2.88
C GLY A 55 20.80 5.40 -1.52
N GLU A 56 20.35 4.31 -0.89
CA GLU A 56 19.80 4.38 0.48
C GLU A 56 20.87 4.88 1.46
N ARG A 57 20.64 6.03 2.11
CA ARG A 57 21.48 6.54 3.18
C ARG A 57 20.74 7.50 4.08
N ASP A 58 21.21 7.65 5.31
CA ASP A 58 20.71 8.66 6.27
C ASP A 58 19.18 8.62 6.45
N GLY A 59 18.59 7.42 6.41
CA GLY A 59 17.15 7.19 6.53
C GLY A 59 16.35 7.27 5.22
N ILE A 60 16.96 7.72 4.13
CA ILE A 60 16.33 7.74 2.80
C ILE A 60 16.33 6.32 2.24
N LYS A 61 15.15 5.81 1.86
CA LYS A 61 14.98 4.47 1.29
C LYS A 61 14.53 4.51 -0.16
N VAL A 62 14.85 3.46 -0.92
CA VAL A 62 14.35 3.26 -2.28
C VAL A 62 12.81 3.26 -2.26
N GLY A 63 12.22 3.91 -3.25
CA GLY A 63 10.78 4.09 -3.39
C GLY A 63 10.21 5.29 -2.64
N TYR A 64 10.99 5.97 -1.79
CA TYR A 64 10.58 7.26 -1.21
C TYR A 64 10.39 8.29 -2.31
N THR A 65 9.38 9.13 -2.14
CA THR A 65 9.04 10.21 -3.08
C THR A 65 9.51 11.54 -2.53
N ILE A 66 9.85 12.46 -3.43
CA ILE A 66 10.10 13.86 -3.08
C ILE A 66 8.78 14.50 -2.64
N LEU A 67 8.74 14.99 -1.41
CA LEU A 67 7.59 15.69 -0.84
C LEU A 67 7.75 17.21 -0.91
N ALA A 68 8.99 17.70 -0.80
CA ALA A 68 9.30 19.12 -0.91
C ALA A 68 10.77 19.34 -1.28
N ILE A 69 11.08 20.50 -1.88
CA ILE A 69 12.44 21.00 -2.11
C ILE A 69 12.54 22.41 -1.54
N ASN A 70 13.53 22.67 -0.68
CA ASN A 70 13.75 23.95 0.00
C ASN A 70 12.48 24.47 0.71
N GLY A 71 11.72 23.56 1.33
CA GLY A 71 10.46 23.86 1.99
C GLY A 71 9.24 24.05 1.07
N ILE A 72 9.42 24.00 -0.26
CA ILE A 72 8.33 24.15 -1.24
C ILE A 72 7.78 22.76 -1.58
N PRO A 73 6.49 22.48 -1.32
CA PRO A 73 5.91 21.17 -1.57
C PRO A 73 5.93 20.77 -3.05
N ALA A 74 6.08 19.47 -3.30
CA ALA A 74 6.00 18.86 -4.61
C ALA A 74 4.55 18.48 -4.95
N GLU A 75 4.14 18.77 -6.18
CA GLU A 75 2.89 18.37 -6.80
C GLU A 75 3.17 17.58 -8.08
N GLY A 76 3.30 16.25 -7.93
CA GLY A 76 3.66 15.35 -9.03
C GLY A 76 5.12 15.53 -9.47
N LEU A 77 5.31 16.12 -10.64
CA LEU A 77 6.63 16.41 -11.22
C LEU A 77 7.10 17.86 -11.00
N LYS A 78 6.22 18.70 -10.48
CA LYS A 78 6.46 20.14 -10.26
C LYS A 78 6.49 20.49 -8.79
N LEU A 79 7.03 21.65 -8.47
CA LEU A 79 6.85 22.32 -7.19
C LEU A 79 5.60 23.21 -7.24
N GLN A 80 5.05 23.54 -6.07
CA GLN A 80 3.87 24.43 -5.97
C GLN A 80 4.07 25.83 -6.59
N ASP A 81 5.32 26.26 -6.76
CA ASP A 81 5.67 27.52 -7.43
C ASP A 81 5.76 27.40 -8.96
N GLY A 82 5.46 26.21 -9.51
CA GLY A 82 5.42 25.93 -10.95
C GLY A 82 6.73 25.43 -11.55
N ARG A 83 7.84 25.40 -10.80
CA ARG A 83 9.12 24.89 -11.30
C ARG A 83 9.08 23.37 -11.50
N GLU A 84 9.66 22.89 -12.59
CA GLU A 84 9.85 21.45 -12.81
C GLU A 84 10.94 20.91 -11.88
N ILE A 85 10.66 19.81 -11.17
CA ILE A 85 11.61 19.22 -10.24
C ILE A 85 12.88 18.76 -10.96
N GLY A 86 12.75 18.19 -12.17
CA GLY A 86 13.90 17.76 -12.97
C GLY A 86 14.89 18.90 -13.21
N ASP A 87 14.40 20.03 -13.73
CA ASP A 87 15.21 21.22 -13.99
C ASP A 87 15.87 21.76 -12.72
N VAL A 88 15.18 21.70 -11.57
CA VAL A 88 15.73 22.14 -10.29
C VAL A 88 16.91 21.26 -9.86
N LEU A 89 16.78 19.94 -10.00
CA LEU A 89 17.80 18.98 -9.60
C LEU A 89 19.02 18.98 -10.53
N GLU A 90 18.87 19.30 -11.81
CA GLU A 90 19.95 19.29 -12.80
C GLU A 90 20.89 20.51 -12.70
N LYS A 91 20.36 21.68 -12.32
CA LYS A 91 21.13 22.94 -12.31
C LYS A 91 21.96 23.10 -11.03
N GLN A 92 23.28 23.16 -11.19
CA GLN A 92 24.24 23.35 -10.07
C GLN A 92 23.97 24.63 -9.25
N GLU A 93 23.48 25.69 -9.89
CA GLU A 93 23.12 26.97 -9.26
C GLU A 93 22.02 26.87 -8.19
N ASN A 94 21.22 25.81 -8.20
CA ASN A 94 20.19 25.59 -7.17
C ASN A 94 20.77 24.99 -5.88
N TYR A 95 22.02 24.54 -5.87
CA TYR A 95 22.62 23.86 -4.73
C TYR A 95 23.31 24.85 -3.77
N PRO A 96 23.29 24.60 -2.45
CA PRO A 96 22.78 23.40 -1.78
C PRO A 96 21.24 23.32 -1.77
N ILE A 97 20.71 22.13 -2.08
CA ILE A 97 19.26 21.87 -2.07
C ILE A 97 18.89 21.05 -0.84
N ASN A 98 17.87 21.47 -0.11
CA ASN A 98 17.21 20.67 0.89
C ASN A 98 16.07 19.90 0.22
N ILE A 99 16.04 18.58 0.38
CA ILE A 99 14.98 17.72 -0.15
C ILE A 99 14.35 16.97 1.00
N LYS A 100 13.02 17.05 1.06
CA LYS A 100 12.19 16.27 1.96
C LYS A 100 11.67 15.04 1.24
N PHE A 101 12.01 13.86 1.73
CA PHE A 101 11.56 12.56 1.23
C PHE A 101 10.53 11.95 2.16
N GLY A 102 9.65 11.11 1.62
CA GLY A 102 8.84 10.23 2.43
C GLY A 102 8.06 9.20 1.63
N LYS A 103 7.41 8.30 2.34
CA LYS A 103 6.54 7.29 1.74
C LYS A 103 5.12 7.86 1.60
N ILE A 104 4.65 8.02 0.36
CA ILE A 104 3.28 8.46 0.11
C ILE A 104 2.34 7.24 0.13
N ARG A 105 1.14 7.42 0.67
CA ARG A 105 0.07 6.41 0.56
C ARG A 105 -0.29 6.18 -0.91
N PRO A 106 -0.46 4.92 -1.33
CA PRO A 106 -0.93 4.65 -2.67
C PRO A 106 -2.33 5.24 -2.87
N SER A 107 -2.54 5.83 -4.03
CA SER A 107 -3.85 6.29 -4.50
C SER A 107 -4.82 5.12 -4.69
N LEU A 108 -6.12 5.40 -4.79
CA LEU A 108 -7.13 4.37 -5.02
C LEU A 108 -6.84 3.57 -6.30
N ASN A 109 -6.40 4.23 -7.38
CA ASN A 109 -6.08 3.58 -8.64
C ASN A 109 -4.87 2.63 -8.51
N GLU A 110 -3.83 3.04 -7.78
CA GLU A 110 -2.69 2.16 -7.49
C GLU A 110 -3.14 0.94 -6.67
N ARG A 111 -4.03 1.13 -5.69
CA ARG A 111 -4.60 0.01 -4.89
C ARG A 111 -5.41 -0.96 -5.74
N MET A 112 -6.24 -0.45 -6.65
CA MET A 112 -6.97 -1.28 -7.61
C MET A 112 -6.01 -2.08 -8.49
N PHE A 113 -4.94 -1.44 -8.98
CA PHE A 113 -3.91 -2.12 -9.74
C PHE A 113 -3.20 -3.22 -8.92
N PHE A 114 -2.87 -2.96 -7.66
CA PHE A 114 -2.29 -3.96 -6.75
C PHE A 114 -3.24 -5.14 -6.51
N ALA A 115 -4.53 -4.88 -6.27
CA ALA A 115 -5.54 -5.92 -6.09
C ALA A 115 -5.64 -6.85 -7.32
N SER A 116 -5.73 -6.27 -8.51
CA SER A 116 -5.78 -7.03 -9.77
C SER A 116 -4.50 -7.82 -10.03
N THR A 117 -3.34 -7.23 -9.73
CA THR A 117 -2.04 -7.89 -9.89
C THR A 117 -1.92 -9.08 -8.94
N PHE A 118 -2.28 -8.89 -7.66
CA PHE A 118 -2.27 -9.96 -6.68
C PHE A 118 -3.24 -11.08 -7.05
N HIS A 119 -4.42 -10.75 -7.59
CA HIS A 119 -5.37 -11.75 -8.06
C HIS A 119 -4.76 -12.68 -9.11
N SER A 120 -4.04 -12.12 -10.10
CA SER A 120 -3.31 -12.90 -11.11
C SER A 120 -2.20 -13.74 -10.49
N LEU A 121 -1.39 -13.16 -9.60
CA LEU A 121 -0.31 -13.89 -8.92
C LEU A 121 -0.83 -15.05 -8.08
N PHE A 122 -1.95 -14.85 -7.38
CA PHE A 122 -2.63 -15.88 -6.61
C PHE A 122 -3.02 -17.07 -7.49
N ALA A 123 -3.61 -16.81 -8.67
CA ALA A 123 -4.01 -17.86 -9.60
C ALA A 123 -2.80 -18.60 -10.19
N ILE A 124 -1.74 -17.87 -10.56
CA ILE A 124 -0.49 -18.46 -11.07
C ILE A 124 0.12 -19.39 -10.01
N ALA A 125 0.19 -18.97 -8.75
CA ALA A 125 0.74 -19.79 -7.68
C ALA A 125 -0.04 -21.10 -7.49
N SER A 126 -1.37 -21.06 -7.58
CA SER A 126 -2.21 -22.27 -7.51
C SER A 126 -1.97 -23.20 -8.71
N GLN A 127 -1.77 -22.66 -9.91
CA GLN A 127 -1.51 -23.45 -11.13
C GLN A 127 -0.11 -24.06 -11.17
N LEU A 128 0.89 -23.34 -10.67
CA LEU A 128 2.29 -23.79 -10.65
C LEU A 128 2.60 -24.70 -9.46
N SER A 129 1.66 -24.89 -8.54
CA SER A 129 1.91 -25.68 -7.35
C SER A 129 2.22 -27.13 -7.70
N PRO A 130 3.30 -27.72 -7.13
CA PRO A 130 3.62 -29.13 -7.33
C PRO A 130 2.69 -30.06 -6.53
N GLU A 131 1.96 -29.53 -5.54
CA GLU A 131 1.12 -30.31 -4.66
C GLU A 131 -0.35 -30.32 -5.12
N PRO A 132 -1.01 -31.49 -5.14
CA PRO A 132 -2.42 -31.58 -5.50
C PRO A 132 -3.28 -30.83 -4.48
N LYS A 133 -4.31 -30.12 -4.97
CA LYS A 133 -5.25 -29.31 -4.17
C LYS A 133 -4.61 -28.13 -3.43
N SER A 134 -3.49 -27.62 -3.92
CA SER A 134 -2.94 -26.35 -3.43
C SER A 134 -3.90 -25.19 -3.66
N SER A 135 -4.08 -24.37 -2.64
CA SER A 135 -4.63 -23.02 -2.77
C SER A 135 -3.65 -22.11 -3.52
N GLY A 136 -4.04 -20.85 -3.73
CA GLY A 136 -3.11 -19.82 -4.20
C GLY A 136 -2.25 -19.27 -3.06
N ILE A 137 -1.76 -18.05 -3.22
CA ILE A 137 -0.90 -17.39 -2.22
C ILE A 137 -1.70 -17.12 -0.94
N GLU A 138 -1.32 -17.76 0.17
CA GLU A 138 -1.87 -17.48 1.50
C GLU A 138 -1.00 -16.51 2.29
N VAL A 139 0.33 -16.59 2.14
CA VAL A 139 1.27 -15.68 2.79
C VAL A 139 2.37 -15.28 1.80
N LEU A 140 2.67 -13.97 1.73
CA LEU A 140 3.82 -13.40 1.05
C LEU A 140 4.64 -12.62 2.08
N GLU A 141 5.86 -13.07 2.33
CA GLU A 141 6.75 -12.52 3.35
C GLU A 141 7.88 -11.70 2.72
N THR A 142 8.17 -10.56 3.32
CA THR A 142 9.33 -9.72 3.04
C THR A 142 10.07 -9.40 4.34
N ASP A 143 11.20 -8.74 4.24
CA ASP A 143 11.98 -8.21 5.37
C ASP A 143 11.22 -7.15 6.19
N THR A 144 10.29 -6.43 5.57
CA THR A 144 9.61 -5.27 6.16
C THR A 144 8.13 -5.48 6.46
N PHE A 145 7.48 -6.42 5.79
CA PHE A 145 6.06 -6.74 6.00
C PHE A 145 5.73 -8.18 5.61
N LYS A 146 4.64 -8.71 6.17
CA LYS A 146 3.97 -9.92 5.69
C LYS A 146 2.60 -9.55 5.16
N LEU A 147 2.25 -10.08 3.99
CA LEU A 147 0.93 -10.02 3.40
C LEU A 147 0.26 -11.38 3.58
N TYR A 148 -0.87 -11.38 4.27
CA TYR A 148 -1.72 -12.55 4.50
C TYR A 148 -2.93 -12.47 3.57
N CYS A 149 -3.39 -13.60 3.07
CA CYS A 149 -4.55 -13.71 2.18
C CYS A 149 -5.41 -14.91 2.56
N TYR A 150 -6.68 -14.63 2.87
CA TYR A 150 -7.72 -15.61 3.10
C TYR A 150 -8.75 -15.55 1.97
N GLN A 151 -8.93 -16.65 1.24
CA GLN A 151 -9.95 -16.76 0.20
C GLN A 151 -11.17 -17.55 0.70
N THR A 152 -12.38 -17.01 0.47
CA THR A 152 -13.63 -17.72 0.74
C THR A 152 -13.97 -18.74 -0.34
N VAL A 153 -14.88 -19.67 -0.04
CA VAL A 153 -15.45 -20.60 -1.03
C VAL A 153 -16.13 -19.90 -2.20
N THR A 154 -16.62 -18.67 -2.02
CA THR A 154 -17.22 -17.85 -3.08
C THR A 154 -16.19 -17.09 -3.92
N GLY A 155 -14.90 -17.13 -3.55
CA GLY A 155 -13.80 -16.55 -4.31
C GLY A 155 -13.39 -15.12 -3.89
N ILE A 156 -13.99 -14.58 -2.84
CA ILE A 156 -13.62 -13.27 -2.26
C ILE A 156 -12.33 -13.44 -1.46
N LYS A 157 -11.40 -12.51 -1.63
CA LYS A 157 -10.10 -12.52 -0.94
C LYS A 157 -10.04 -11.40 0.08
N PHE A 158 -9.69 -11.76 1.31
CA PHE A 158 -9.41 -10.86 2.42
C PHE A 158 -7.91 -10.84 2.63
N MET A 159 -7.31 -9.68 2.47
CA MET A 159 -5.87 -9.51 2.55
C MET A 159 -5.52 -8.54 3.66
N ALA A 160 -4.48 -8.85 4.42
CA ALA A 160 -3.92 -7.97 5.44
C ALA A 160 -2.42 -7.84 5.28
N VAL A 161 -1.92 -6.60 5.29
CA VAL A 161 -0.49 -6.30 5.35
C VAL A 161 -0.17 -5.96 6.80
N ALA A 162 0.81 -6.63 7.39
CA ALA A 162 1.20 -6.46 8.78
C ALA A 162 2.72 -6.47 8.97
N ASP A 163 3.19 -6.02 10.14
CA ASP A 163 4.58 -6.25 10.58
C ASP A 163 4.88 -7.77 10.56
N PRO A 164 6.07 -8.21 10.13
CA PRO A 164 6.38 -9.64 10.06
C PRO A 164 6.25 -10.40 11.38
N ARG A 165 6.37 -9.68 12.50
CA ARG A 165 6.25 -10.25 13.85
C ARG A 165 4.80 -10.27 14.35
N GLN A 166 3.85 -9.72 13.60
CA GLN A 166 2.44 -9.75 13.98
C GLN A 166 1.91 -11.18 13.89
N SER A 167 1.44 -11.71 15.01
CA SER A 167 0.77 -13.01 15.11
C SER A 167 -0.75 -12.88 14.95
N ASN A 168 -1.42 -14.01 14.78
CA ASN A 168 -2.89 -14.14 14.76
C ASN A 168 -3.60 -13.38 13.64
N VAL A 169 -2.91 -13.06 12.54
CA VAL A 169 -3.52 -12.38 11.39
C VAL A 169 -4.56 -13.27 10.69
N ASP A 170 -4.38 -14.59 10.67
CA ASP A 170 -5.40 -15.51 10.12
C ASP A 170 -6.73 -15.44 10.86
N ALA A 171 -6.69 -15.29 12.19
CA ALA A 171 -7.88 -15.12 13.02
C ALA A 171 -8.57 -13.78 12.71
N LEU A 172 -7.78 -12.70 12.49
CA LEU A 172 -8.31 -11.42 12.02
C LEU A 172 -9.05 -11.58 10.69
N LEU A 173 -8.43 -12.23 9.71
CA LEU A 173 -9.02 -12.36 8.38
C LEU A 173 -10.34 -13.14 8.41
N ARG A 174 -10.41 -14.19 9.23
CA ARG A 174 -11.68 -14.92 9.47
C ARG A 174 -12.71 -14.03 10.16
N LYS A 175 -12.30 -13.20 11.12
CA LYS A 175 -13.21 -12.25 11.78
C LYS A 175 -13.75 -11.19 10.82
N ILE A 176 -12.89 -10.67 9.94
CA ILE A 176 -13.30 -9.72 8.89
C ILE A 176 -14.29 -10.39 7.92
N PHE A 177 -14.10 -11.67 7.60
CA PHE A 177 -15.08 -12.42 6.81
C PHE A 177 -16.44 -12.53 7.49
N GLU A 178 -16.50 -12.78 8.81
CA GLU A 178 -17.76 -12.77 9.57
C GLU A 178 -18.45 -11.39 9.48
N ILE A 179 -17.69 -10.32 9.70
CA ILE A 179 -18.17 -8.94 9.59
C ILE A 179 -18.69 -8.66 8.17
N TYR A 180 -17.97 -9.14 7.14
CA TYR A 180 -18.40 -9.02 5.74
C TYR A 180 -19.69 -9.79 5.47
N ALA A 181 -19.86 -11.00 6.04
CA ALA A 181 -21.09 -11.76 5.89
C ALA A 181 -22.28 -11.01 6.52
N ASP A 182 -22.08 -10.38 7.66
CA ASP A 182 -23.12 -9.62 8.36
C ASP A 182 -23.56 -8.35 7.63
N TYR A 183 -22.62 -7.60 7.04
CA TYR A 183 -22.94 -6.30 6.42
C TYR A 183 -23.04 -6.32 4.89
N GLY A 184 -22.37 -7.28 4.24
CA GLY A 184 -22.42 -7.48 2.80
C GLY A 184 -23.55 -8.40 2.37
N LEU A 185 -23.67 -9.60 2.99
CA LEU A 185 -24.61 -10.63 2.52
C LEU A 185 -26.02 -10.48 3.08
N LYS A 186 -26.18 -9.86 4.26
CA LYS A 186 -27.52 -9.58 4.82
C LYS A 186 -28.20 -8.36 4.17
N ASN A 187 -27.48 -7.58 3.38
CA ASN A 187 -28.05 -6.47 2.64
C ASN A 187 -28.56 -6.96 1.27
N PRO A 188 -29.88 -7.12 1.05
CA PRO A 188 -30.43 -7.68 -0.18
C PRO A 188 -30.20 -6.81 -1.43
N PHE A 189 -29.76 -5.56 -1.25
CA PHE A 189 -29.45 -4.63 -2.35
C PHE A 189 -27.95 -4.52 -2.64
N TYR A 190 -27.09 -5.22 -1.88
CA TYR A 190 -25.65 -5.16 -2.09
C TYR A 190 -25.24 -6.02 -3.28
N ALA A 191 -24.74 -5.37 -4.33
CA ALA A 191 -24.09 -6.06 -5.43
C ALA A 191 -22.64 -6.38 -5.04
N LEU A 192 -22.25 -7.66 -5.13
CA LEU A 192 -20.93 -8.18 -4.73
C LEU A 192 -19.74 -7.53 -5.44
N GLU A 193 -19.98 -6.87 -6.57
CA GLU A 193 -18.95 -6.17 -7.34
C GLU A 193 -18.81 -4.68 -6.98
N GLN A 194 -19.69 -4.16 -6.13
CA GLN A 194 -19.69 -2.76 -5.72
C GLN A 194 -18.86 -2.54 -4.46
N PRO A 195 -18.25 -1.36 -4.28
CA PRO A 195 -17.53 -1.03 -3.05
C PRO A 195 -18.43 -1.13 -1.82
N ILE A 196 -17.90 -1.67 -0.72
CA ILE A 196 -18.58 -1.67 0.58
C ILE A 196 -18.56 -0.24 1.11
N ARG A 197 -19.74 0.33 1.38
CA ARG A 197 -19.93 1.69 1.93
C ARG A 197 -20.71 1.70 3.25
N CYS A 198 -20.77 0.55 3.92
CA CYS A 198 -21.53 0.40 5.15
C CYS A 198 -20.70 0.90 6.34
N GLU A 199 -21.13 1.97 7.00
CA GLU A 199 -20.42 2.54 8.15
C GLU A 199 -20.28 1.54 9.32
N LEU A 200 -21.28 0.68 9.52
CA LEU A 200 -21.20 -0.38 10.53
C LEU A 200 -20.10 -1.40 10.22
N PHE A 201 -19.80 -1.64 8.94
CA PHE A 201 -18.68 -2.48 8.55
C PHE A 201 -17.36 -1.84 8.97
N ASP A 202 -17.19 -0.53 8.72
CA ASP A 202 -15.99 0.22 9.10
C ASP A 202 -15.75 0.19 10.62
N ILE A 203 -16.80 0.44 11.41
CA ILE A 203 -16.72 0.45 12.88
C ILE A 203 -16.27 -0.91 13.42
N HIS A 204 -16.91 -2.00 12.99
CA HIS A 204 -16.57 -3.33 13.50
C HIS A 204 -15.22 -3.83 12.98
N LEU A 205 -14.84 -3.47 11.75
CA LEU A 205 -13.51 -3.77 11.22
C LEU A 205 -12.43 -3.08 12.05
N GLN A 206 -12.61 -1.79 12.37
CA GLN A 206 -11.67 -1.06 13.20
C GLN A 206 -11.54 -1.69 14.60
N GLN A 207 -12.66 -2.06 15.23
CA GLN A 207 -12.66 -2.76 16.52
C GLN A 207 -11.91 -4.11 16.46
N ALA A 208 -12.07 -4.86 15.35
CA ALA A 208 -11.38 -6.13 15.17
C ALA A 208 -9.87 -5.94 15.02
N VAL A 209 -9.42 -4.91 14.31
CA VAL A 209 -7.99 -4.57 14.18
C VAL A 209 -7.41 -4.14 15.52
N GLU A 210 -8.07 -3.21 16.23
CA GLU A 210 -7.62 -2.75 17.54
C GLU A 210 -7.56 -3.87 18.58
N GLY A 211 -8.45 -4.85 18.49
CA GLY A 211 -8.45 -6.02 19.36
C GLY A 211 -7.19 -6.89 19.23
N ILE A 212 -6.62 -6.98 18.02
CA ILE A 212 -5.44 -7.81 17.75
C ILE A 212 -4.14 -7.07 17.99
N ASP A 213 -4.11 -5.75 17.76
CA ASP A 213 -2.92 -4.94 18.08
C ASP A 213 -2.65 -4.87 19.61
N ARG A 214 -3.64 -5.22 20.45
CA ARG A 214 -3.54 -5.26 21.92
C ARG A 214 -3.11 -6.62 22.50
N MET A 215 -3.07 -7.68 21.68
CA MET A 215 -2.69 -9.04 22.08
C MET A 215 -1.20 -9.28 21.83
#